data_AF-A0A956FQ54-F1
#
_entry.id   AF-A0A956FQ54-F1
#
_cell.length_a   1.000
_cell.length_b   1.000
_cell.length_c   1.000
_cell.angle_alpha   90.00
_cell.angle_beta   90.00
_cell.angle_gamma   90.00
#
_symmetry.space_group_name_H-M   'P 1'
#
loop_
_entity.id
_entity.type
_entity.pdbx_description
1 polymer ?
#
loop_
_entity_poly.entity_id
_entity_poly.type
_entity_poly.pdbx_seq_one_letter_code
_entity_poly.pdbx_strand_id
1 'polypeptide(L)'
;MEPPSGPKDEALPAVEAEDLPVVARLVVEIRSDGRRTVARGAMEDPEGHRVAVEARGTTPWMLAKELAGALWKMPRLPRPSLRALLPGRRRSRRDD
;
A
#
# COMPACT_ATOMS: atom_id res chain seq x y z
N MET A 1 4.94 35.70 23.09
CA MET A 1 5.22 35.40 21.68
C MET A 1 5.05 33.91 21.53
N GLU A 2 3.88 33.45 21.08
CA GLU A 2 3.67 32.02 20.81
C GLU A 2 4.55 31.58 19.64
N PRO A 3 5.14 30.38 19.68
CA PRO A 3 5.91 29.87 18.55
C PRO A 3 4.96 29.61 17.36
N PRO A 4 5.42 29.80 16.11
CA PRO A 4 4.60 29.52 14.95
C PRO A 4 4.25 28.03 14.93
N SER A 5 2.95 27.73 14.87
CA SER A 5 2.46 26.38 14.62
C SER A 5 2.98 25.92 13.25
N GLY A 6 3.86 24.91 13.26
CA GLY A 6 4.30 24.25 12.04
C GLY A 6 3.12 23.69 11.26
N PRO A 7 3.32 23.33 9.98
CA PRO A 7 2.24 22.75 9.18
C PRO A 7 1.68 21.55 9.92
N LYS A 8 0.39 21.65 10.29
CA LYS A 8 -0.37 20.57 10.90
C LYS A 8 -0.24 19.36 9.99
N ASP A 9 -0.02 18.18 10.55
CA ASP A 9 -0.09 16.90 9.84
C ASP A 9 -1.28 16.90 8.88
N GLU A 10 -1.04 17.21 7.61
CA GLU A 10 -1.99 16.98 6.52
C GLU A 10 -1.97 15.47 6.31
N ALA A 11 -2.60 14.75 7.24
CA ALA A 11 -3.09 13.41 6.98
C ALA A 11 -3.83 13.49 5.65
N LEU A 12 -3.34 12.73 4.66
CA LEU A 12 -3.93 12.65 3.33
C LEU A 12 -5.45 12.59 3.52
N PRO A 13 -6.22 13.45 2.82
CA PRO A 13 -7.68 13.44 2.97
C PRO A 13 -8.14 12.00 2.84
N ALA A 14 -8.88 11.53 3.85
CA ALA A 14 -9.54 10.25 3.75
C ALA A 14 -10.40 10.33 2.50
N VAL A 15 -9.91 9.76 1.39
CA VAL A 15 -10.76 9.35 0.29
C VAL A 15 -11.93 8.66 0.94
N GLU A 16 -13.15 9.11 0.68
CA GLU A 16 -14.37 8.43 1.10
C GLU A 16 -14.28 7.01 0.53
N ALA A 17 -13.67 6.11 1.32
CA ALA A 17 -13.49 4.70 1.02
C ALA A 17 -14.80 3.94 1.23
N GLU A 18 -15.90 4.68 1.41
CA GLU A 18 -17.17 4.25 1.99
C GLU A 18 -17.85 3.18 1.15
N ASP A 19 -17.47 3.04 -0.13
CA ASP A 19 -18.01 2.02 -1.04
C ASP A 19 -17.03 0.88 -1.40
N LEU A 20 -15.77 0.90 -0.95
CA LEU A 20 -14.80 -0.15 -1.29
C LEU A 20 -14.53 -1.09 -0.11
N PRO A 21 -14.61 -2.42 -0.30
CA PRO A 21 -14.32 -3.36 0.77
C PRO A 21 -12.84 -3.31 1.15
N VAL A 22 -12.54 -3.47 2.43
CA VAL A 22 -11.17 -3.69 2.91
C VAL A 22 -10.71 -5.05 2.39
N VAL A 23 -9.66 -5.07 1.58
CA VAL A 23 -9.08 -6.30 1.00
C VAL A 23 -7.80 -6.76 1.70
N ALA A 24 -7.21 -5.91 2.53
CA ALA A 24 -6.08 -6.20 3.40
C ALA A 24 -5.90 -5.07 4.42
N ARG A 25 -5.37 -5.39 5.61
CA ARG A 25 -4.91 -4.42 6.61
C ARG A 25 -3.44 -4.69 6.94
N LEU A 26 -2.58 -3.69 6.80
CA LEU A 26 -1.16 -3.77 7.17
C LEU A 26 -0.89 -2.81 8.33
N VAL A 27 -0.34 -3.33 9.43
CA VAL A 27 0.12 -2.52 10.57
C VAL A 27 1.56 -2.87 10.85
N VAL A 28 2.44 -1.88 10.83
CA VAL A 28 3.87 -2.04 11.09
C VAL A 28 4.39 -0.90 11.97
N GLU A 29 5.25 -1.23 12.93
CA GLU A 29 6.12 -0.28 13.62
C GLU A 29 7.39 -0.09 12.81
N ILE A 30 7.79 1.15 12.53
CA ILE A 30 9.04 1.48 11.85
C ILE A 30 10.01 2.10 12.86
N ARG A 31 11.18 1.50 13.03
CA ARG A 31 12.26 2.01 13.88
C ARG A 31 13.47 2.32 13.01
N SER A 32 14.08 3.49 13.22
CA SER A 32 15.27 3.91 12.50
C SER A 32 16.29 4.55 13.43
N ASP A 33 17.57 4.27 13.20
CA ASP A 33 18.71 4.93 13.85
C ASP A 33 19.47 5.87 12.89
N GLY A 34 18.91 6.14 11.70
CA GLY A 34 19.52 6.93 10.64
C GLY A 34 20.49 6.18 9.72
N ARG A 35 20.91 4.95 10.08
CA ARG A 35 21.71 4.06 9.20
C ARG A 35 20.97 2.79 8.84
N ARG A 36 20.10 2.33 9.72
CA ARG A 36 19.30 1.12 9.59
C ARG A 36 17.86 1.44 9.95
N THR A 37 16.96 0.95 9.10
CA THR A 37 15.52 1.00 9.35
C THR A 37 14.95 -0.40 9.32
N VAL A 38 14.06 -0.68 10.27
CA VAL A 38 13.35 -1.96 10.39
C VAL A 38 11.87 -1.68 10.58
N ALA A 39 11.02 -2.31 9.78
CA ALA A 39 9.57 -2.31 9.95
C ALA A 39 9.10 -3.70 10.38
N ARG A 40 8.31 -3.79 11.44
CA ARG A 40 7.80 -5.06 12.00
C ARG A 40 6.33 -4.95 12.36
N GLY A 41 5.57 -5.98 12.02
CA GLY A 41 4.16 -6.06 12.39
C GLY A 41 3.46 -7.21 11.69
N ALA A 42 2.22 -6.98 11.25
CA ALA A 42 1.40 -8.00 10.63
C ALA A 42 0.51 -7.43 9.53
N MET A 43 0.14 -8.33 8.62
CA MET A 43 -0.87 -8.11 7.60
C MET A 43 -2.05 -9.06 7.83
N GLU A 44 -3.27 -8.58 7.70
CA GLU A 44 -4.52 -9.33 7.90
C GLU A 44 -5.39 -9.26 6.63
N ASP A 45 -5.92 -10.41 6.19
CA ASP A 45 -6.88 -10.50 5.09
C ASP A 45 -8.34 -10.36 5.58
N PRO A 46 -9.34 -10.22 4.69
CA PRO A 46 -10.74 -10.03 5.08
C PRO A 46 -11.32 -11.22 5.86
N GLU A 47 -10.76 -12.41 5.68
CA GLU A 47 -11.13 -13.62 6.41
C GLU A 47 -10.43 -13.74 7.78
N GLY A 48 -9.55 -12.80 8.13
CA GLY A 48 -8.85 -12.73 9.42
C GLY A 48 -7.54 -13.50 9.49
N HIS A 49 -7.01 -14.03 8.37
CA HIS A 49 -5.70 -14.67 8.36
C HIS A 49 -4.61 -13.61 8.53
N ARG A 50 -3.70 -13.87 9.49
CA ARG A 50 -2.58 -12.97 9.80
C ARG A 50 -1.25 -13.53 9.35
N VAL A 51 -0.45 -12.69 8.69
CA VAL A 51 0.92 -13.01 8.29
C VAL A 51 1.86 -11.98 8.91
N ALA A 52 2.94 -12.45 9.54
CA ALA A 52 3.97 -11.58 10.08
C ALA A 52 4.71 -10.85 8.95
N VAL A 53 4.99 -9.57 9.16
CA VAL A 53 5.73 -8.73 8.22
C VAL A 53 7.00 -8.25 8.91
N GLU A 54 8.14 -8.51 8.29
CA GLU A 54 9.41 -7.87 8.63
C GLU A 54 10.04 -7.34 7.33
N ALA A 55 10.34 -6.05 7.31
CA ALA A 55 11.06 -5.39 6.23
C ALA A 55 12.27 -4.65 6.79
N ARG A 56 13.39 -4.69 6.07
CA ARG A 56 14.65 -4.05 6.49
C ARG A 56 15.20 -3.23 5.33
N GLY A 57 15.72 -2.04 5.63
CA GLY A 57 16.34 -1.21 4.62
C GLY A 57 17.33 -0.22 5.23
N THR A 58 18.35 0.14 4.47
CA THR A 58 19.27 1.24 4.78
C THR A 58 18.83 2.55 4.12
N THR A 59 17.84 2.50 3.22
CA THR A 59 17.24 3.66 2.57
C THR A 59 15.70 3.55 2.58
N PRO A 60 14.96 4.68 2.51
CA PRO A 60 13.50 4.67 2.45
C PRO A 60 12.95 3.85 1.27
N TRP A 61 13.61 3.95 0.11
CA TRP A 61 13.20 3.21 -1.09
C TRP A 61 13.32 1.69 -0.91
N MET A 62 14.40 1.23 -0.29
CA MET A 62 14.61 -0.20 -0.01
C MET A 62 13.53 -0.73 0.93
N LEU A 63 13.19 0.02 1.97
CA LEU A 63 12.11 -0.35 2.90
C LEU A 63 10.76 -0.46 2.18
N ALA A 64 10.42 0.51 1.32
CA ALA A 64 9.20 0.49 0.54
C ALA A 64 9.12 -0.74 -0.38
N LYS A 65 10.24 -1.09 -1.05
CA LYS A 65 10.33 -2.29 -1.89
C LYS A 65 10.11 -3.57 -1.10
N GLU A 66 10.71 -3.70 0.08
CA GLU A 66 10.53 -4.86 0.96
C GLU A 66 9.08 -4.99 1.47
N LEU A 67 8.46 -3.87 1.87
CA LEU A 67 7.05 -3.86 2.27
C LEU A 67 6.11 -4.22 1.12
N ALA A 68 6.36 -3.70 -0.09
CA ALA A 68 5.61 -4.08 -1.29
C ALA A 68 5.76 -5.59 -1.59
N GLY A 69 6.97 -6.14 -1.40
CA GLY A 69 7.21 -7.57 -1.50
C GLY A 69 6.40 -8.40 -0.51
N ALA A 70 6.13 -7.88 0.69
CA ALA A 70 5.30 -8.55 1.68
C ALA A 70 3.83 -8.65 1.25
N LEU A 71 3.30 -7.65 0.53
CA LEU A 71 1.93 -7.67 -0.02
C LEU A 71 1.72 -8.83 -1.00
N TRP A 72 2.74 -9.20 -1.79
CA TRP A 72 2.65 -10.32 -2.73
C TRP A 72 2.67 -11.70 -2.08
N LYS A 73 3.06 -11.80 -0.81
CA LYS A 73 3.12 -13.08 -0.08
C LYS A 73 1.79 -13.45 0.58
N MET A 74 0.77 -12.59 0.46
CA MET A 74 -0.52 -12.85 1.08
C MET A 74 -1.34 -13.87 0.27
N PRO A 75 -1.87 -14.93 0.89
CA PRO A 75 -2.52 -16.03 0.16
C PRO A 75 -3.78 -15.65 -0.65
N ARG A 76 -4.35 -14.44 -0.48
CA ARG A 76 -5.71 -14.12 -0.96
C ARG A 76 -5.97 -12.68 -1.40
N LEU A 77 -4.94 -11.89 -1.75
CA LEU A 77 -5.21 -10.55 -2.29
C LEU A 77 -6.09 -10.65 -3.55
N PRO A 78 -7.30 -10.05 -3.58
CA PRO A 78 -8.11 -10.02 -4.79
C PRO A 78 -7.32 -9.29 -5.87
N ARG A 79 -6.93 -10.03 -6.91
CA ARG A 79 -6.13 -9.47 -8.01
C ARG A 79 -6.97 -8.37 -8.67
N PRO A 80 -6.53 -7.10 -8.68
CA PRO A 80 -7.22 -6.09 -9.46
C PRO A 80 -7.26 -6.58 -10.91
N SER A 81 -8.46 -6.58 -11.49
CA SER A 81 -8.64 -6.99 -12.88
C SER A 81 -7.96 -5.96 -13.78
N LEU A 82 -6.73 -6.25 -14.20
CA LEU A 82 -5.94 -5.45 -15.14
C LEU A 82 -6.65 -5.18 -16.49
N ARG A 83 -7.80 -5.84 -16.71
CA ARG A 83 -8.66 -5.70 -17.88
C ARG A 83 -9.23 -4.30 -18.07
N ALA A 84 -9.36 -3.50 -17.00
CA ALA A 84 -9.83 -2.12 -17.07
C ALA A 84 -8.76 -1.11 -17.53
N LEU A 85 -7.48 -1.49 -17.49
CA LEU A 85 -6.34 -0.63 -17.86
C LEU A 85 -5.84 -0.87 -19.29
N LEU A 86 -6.41 -1.85 -20.01
CA LEU A 86 -6.03 -2.12 -21.39
C LEU A 86 -6.85 -1.23 -22.34
N PRO A 87 -6.23 -0.28 -23.06
CA PRO A 87 -6.94 0.56 -24.02
C PRO A 87 -7.59 -0.34 -25.09
N GLY A 88 -8.92 -0.24 -25.18
CA GLY A 88 -9.73 -1.02 -26.09
C GLY A 88 -9.23 -0.86 -27.53
N ARG A 89 -8.83 -1.98 -28.13
CA ARG A 89 -8.46 -2.09 -29.54
C ARG A 89 -9.69 -1.73 -30.38
N ARG A 90 -9.83 -0.45 -30.75
CA ARG A 90 -10.88 0.04 -31.66
C ARG A 90 -10.79 -0.77 -32.95
N ARG A 91 -11.77 -1.66 -33.13
CA ARG A 91 -11.96 -2.42 -34.36
C ARG A 91 -12.48 -1.40 -35.38
N SER A 92 -11.64 -1.00 -36.33
CA SER A 92 -12.07 -0.25 -37.51
C SER A 92 -13.11 -1.10 -38.23
N ARG A 93 -14.36 -0.66 -38.15
CA ARG A 93 -15.41 -1.06 -39.06
C ARG A 93 -15.10 -0.31 -40.36
N ARG A 94 -14.63 -1.02 -41.38
CA ARG A 94 -14.66 -0.50 -42.75
C ARG A 94 -16.12 -0.58 -43.17
N ASP A 95 -16.65 0.58 -43.54
CA ASP A 95 -17.90 0.72 -44.27
C ASP A 95 -17.68 0.17 -45.69
N ASP A 96 -18.63 -0.65 -46.14
CA ASP A 96 -18.88 -0.97 -47.56
C ASP A 96 -19.78 0.12 -48.16
#